data_AF-A0A6G0TB51-F1
#
_entry.id   AF-A0A6G0TB51-F1
#
_cell.length_a   1.000
_cell.length_b   1.000
_cell.length_c   1.000
_cell.angle_alpha   90.00
_cell.angle_beta   90.00
_cell.angle_gamma   90.00
#
_symmetry.space_group_name_H-M   'P 1'
#
loop_
_entity.id
_entity.type
_entity.pdbx_description
1 polymer ?
#
loop_
_entity_poly.entity_id
_entity_poly.type
_entity_poly.pdbx_seq_one_letter_code
_entity_poly.pdbx_strand_id
1 'polypeptide(L)'
;MDYDNKKECIPDTESQLLKRQLHLGTGAYSLELRSFALPRNFYSPAAYNYVRQTFKDALPHPSTLRKWYSSVDAKPGFTSESLKAVEIKVKEMKSKGKKLICALMMDKMHIKENVVFKEKANLVNACLDHLCDSEVIVKTLTFNGTVSNFSMAKCLRADFTLTNLKPFFKRPGSETIVHIILDPAHMLKLCRYTLGDWKTIFDENLIPIKWKYFEQ
;
A
#
# COMPACT_ATOMS: atom_id res chain seq x y z
N MET A 1 52.98 -12.29 31.36
CA MET A 1 52.11 -12.76 30.26
C MET A 1 50.77 -13.06 30.88
N ASP A 2 49.93 -12.05 31.03
CA ASP A 2 48.56 -12.22 31.49
C ASP A 2 47.71 -12.67 30.30
N TYR A 3 47.40 -13.98 30.27
CA TYR A 3 46.37 -14.49 29.39
C TYR A 3 45.02 -14.10 30.01
N ASP A 4 44.54 -12.96 29.55
CA ASP A 4 43.20 -12.44 29.81
C ASP A 4 42.19 -13.41 29.16
N ASN A 5 41.77 -14.42 29.93
CA ASN A 5 40.88 -15.48 29.51
C ASN A 5 39.45 -14.92 29.45
N LYS A 6 39.19 -14.03 28.49
CA LYS A 6 37.84 -13.59 28.13
C LYS A 6 37.09 -14.81 27.62
N LYS A 7 36.33 -15.47 28.49
CA LYS A 7 35.24 -16.33 28.06
C LYS A 7 34.33 -15.46 27.20
N GLU A 8 34.44 -15.57 25.89
CA GLU A 8 33.47 -14.99 24.96
C GLU A 8 32.12 -15.62 25.27
N CYS A 9 31.29 -14.87 26.01
CA CYS A 9 29.91 -15.27 26.26
C CYS A 9 29.16 -15.19 24.95
N ILE A 10 28.52 -16.29 24.57
CA ILE A 10 27.61 -16.36 23.42
C ILE A 10 26.57 -15.22 23.58
N PRO A 11 26.35 -14.39 22.54
CA PRO A 11 25.30 -13.38 22.53
C PRO A 11 23.95 -13.94 22.99
N ASP A 12 23.18 -13.15 23.75
CA ASP A 12 21.97 -13.64 24.43
C ASP A 12 20.96 -14.30 23.46
N THR A 13 20.80 -13.75 22.26
CA THR A 13 19.93 -14.30 21.21
C THR A 13 20.38 -15.68 20.73
N GLU A 14 21.68 -15.88 20.53
CA GLU A 14 22.25 -17.16 20.09
C GLU A 14 22.16 -18.20 21.22
N SER A 15 22.39 -17.77 22.46
CA SER A 15 22.20 -18.59 23.66
C SER A 15 20.74 -19.04 23.82
N GLN A 16 19.78 -18.16 23.57
CA GLN A 16 18.36 -18.49 23.57
C GLN A 16 18.00 -19.52 22.48
N LEU A 17 18.57 -19.37 21.28
CA LEU A 17 18.34 -20.30 20.18
C LEU A 17 18.89 -21.70 20.50
N LEU A 18 20.13 -21.77 21.02
CA LEU A 18 20.78 -23.00 21.46
C LEU A 18 19.99 -23.69 22.58
N LYS A 19 19.58 -22.95 23.60
CA LYS A 19 18.74 -23.49 24.69
C LYS A 19 17.43 -24.07 24.17
N ARG A 20 16.80 -23.45 23.16
CA ARG A 20 15.59 -23.97 22.53
C ARG A 20 15.83 -25.23 21.69
N GLN A 21 16.93 -25.29 20.92
CA GLN A 21 17.34 -26.51 20.20
C GLN A 21 17.55 -27.70 21.15
N LEU A 22 18.02 -27.41 22.36
CA LEU A 22 18.21 -28.39 23.44
C LEU A 22 16.94 -28.64 24.27
N HIS A 23 15.80 -28.03 23.93
CA HIS A 23 14.53 -28.12 24.69
C HIS A 23 14.61 -27.59 26.14
N LEU A 24 15.57 -26.72 26.42
CA LEU A 24 15.81 -26.11 27.75
C LEU A 24 15.21 -24.68 27.86
N GLY A 25 14.64 -24.14 26.78
CA GLY A 25 14.15 -22.75 26.72
C GLY A 25 12.63 -22.63 26.57
N THR A 26 11.96 -22.10 27.60
CA THR A 26 10.51 -21.82 27.61
C THR A 26 10.14 -20.34 27.64
N GLY A 27 11.14 -19.45 27.62
CA GLY A 27 10.95 -18.01 27.73
C GLY A 27 10.28 -17.35 26.51
N ALA A 28 10.13 -16.03 26.55
CA ALA A 28 9.72 -15.24 25.40
C ALA A 28 10.75 -15.37 24.25
N TYR A 29 10.33 -15.07 23.02
CA TYR A 29 11.28 -14.95 21.90
C TYR A 29 11.85 -13.54 21.87
N SER A 30 13.14 -13.41 21.58
CA SER A 30 13.79 -12.12 21.41
C SER A 30 13.20 -11.32 20.25
N LEU A 31 13.45 -10.01 20.25
CA LEU A 31 13.00 -9.13 19.17
C LEU A 31 13.66 -9.50 17.84
N GLU A 32 14.93 -9.94 17.85
CA GLU A 32 15.64 -10.36 16.63
C GLU A 32 15.04 -11.64 16.04
N LEU A 33 14.67 -12.61 16.89
CA LEU A 33 14.01 -13.83 16.42
C LEU A 33 12.63 -13.52 15.84
N ARG A 34 11.90 -12.58 16.46
CA ARG A 34 10.61 -12.11 15.94
C ARG A 34 10.77 -11.39 14.60
N SER A 35 11.77 -10.52 14.46
CA SER A 35 12.03 -9.78 13.22
C SER A 35 12.55 -10.68 12.09
N PHE A 36 13.21 -11.78 12.41
CA PHE A 36 13.59 -12.81 11.44
C PHE A 36 12.40 -13.68 11.00
N ALA A 37 11.59 -14.15 11.96
CA ALA A 37 10.57 -15.16 11.71
C ALA A 37 9.34 -14.61 10.99
N LEU A 38 8.89 -13.39 11.32
CA LEU A 38 7.69 -12.79 10.73
C LEU A 38 7.81 -12.60 9.21
N PRO A 39 8.82 -11.89 8.66
CA PRO A 39 8.92 -11.70 7.20
C PRO A 39 9.04 -13.03 6.45
N ARG A 40 9.80 -13.98 6.99
CA ARG A 40 10.01 -15.28 6.34
C ARG A 40 8.72 -16.08 6.22
N ASN A 41 7.94 -16.14 7.30
CA ASN A 41 6.63 -16.79 7.27
C ASN A 41 5.63 -16.02 6.39
N PHE A 42 5.70 -14.68 6.35
CA PHE A 42 4.86 -13.85 5.48
C PHE A 42 5.10 -14.14 3.99
N TYR A 43 6.37 -14.20 3.56
CA TYR A 43 6.72 -14.45 2.16
C TYR A 43 6.57 -15.92 1.76
N SER A 44 6.92 -16.86 2.64
CA SER A 44 6.79 -18.28 2.36
C SER A 44 6.70 -19.11 3.65
N PRO A 45 5.47 -19.52 4.05
CA PRO A 45 5.28 -20.45 5.16
C PRO A 45 6.04 -21.76 4.96
N ALA A 46 6.16 -22.25 3.72
CA ALA A 46 6.91 -23.46 3.39
C ALA A 46 8.41 -23.29 3.66
N ALA A 47 9.02 -22.20 3.20
CA ALA A 47 10.42 -21.91 3.46
C ALA A 47 10.67 -21.69 4.96
N TYR A 48 9.74 -21.03 5.66
CA TYR A 48 9.81 -20.88 7.10
C TYR A 48 9.78 -22.24 7.84
N ASN A 49 8.85 -23.12 7.47
CA ASN A 49 8.73 -24.45 8.06
C ASN A 49 9.96 -25.31 7.79
N TYR A 50 10.53 -25.23 6.59
CA TYR A 50 11.79 -25.89 6.26
C TYR A 50 12.91 -25.43 7.18
N VAL A 51 13.14 -24.11 7.30
CA VAL A 51 14.17 -23.57 8.20
C VAL A 51 13.89 -23.98 9.64
N ARG A 52 12.63 -23.94 10.09
CA ARG A 52 12.26 -24.36 11.45
C ARG A 52 12.64 -25.82 11.71
N GLN A 53 12.36 -26.72 10.78
CA GLN A 53 12.72 -28.15 10.88
C GLN A 53 14.24 -28.33 10.89
N THR A 54 14.97 -27.64 10.00
CA THR A 54 16.45 -27.69 9.94
C THR A 54 17.09 -27.27 11.26
N PHE A 55 16.48 -26.32 11.96
CA PHE A 55 16.97 -25.81 13.25
C PHE A 55 16.33 -26.51 14.46
N LYS A 56 15.94 -27.79 14.33
CA LYS A 56 15.34 -28.61 15.40
C LYS A 56 14.20 -27.91 16.13
N ASP A 57 13.33 -27.25 15.38
CA ASP A 57 12.13 -26.60 15.89
C ASP A 57 12.37 -25.47 16.91
N ALA A 58 13.59 -24.94 16.98
CA ALA A 58 13.95 -23.83 17.87
C ALA A 58 13.28 -22.49 17.50
N LEU A 59 12.85 -22.35 16.25
CA LEU A 59 12.13 -21.17 15.77
C LEU A 59 10.66 -21.18 16.23
N PRO A 60 10.03 -19.99 16.34
CA PRO A 60 8.62 -19.85 16.69
C PRO A 60 7.68 -20.80 15.96
N HIS A 61 6.70 -21.36 16.66
CA HIS A 61 5.65 -22.11 15.98
C HIS A 61 4.79 -21.14 15.13
N PRO A 62 4.26 -21.55 13.96
CA PRO A 62 3.31 -20.73 13.18
C PRO A 62 2.12 -20.18 13.98
N SER A 63 1.67 -20.90 15.00
CA SER A 63 0.64 -20.40 15.94
C SER A 63 1.11 -19.19 16.75
N THR A 64 2.38 -19.18 17.18
CA THR A 64 2.99 -18.03 17.85
C THR A 64 3.11 -16.85 16.90
N LEU A 65 3.52 -17.09 15.65
CA LEU A 65 3.53 -16.07 14.60
C LEU A 65 2.14 -15.47 14.37
N ARG A 66 1.10 -16.31 14.31
CA ARG A 66 -0.30 -15.86 14.16
C ARG A 66 -0.74 -14.96 15.32
N LYS A 67 -0.38 -15.30 16.57
CA LYS A 67 -0.62 -14.45 17.74
C LYS A 67 0.13 -13.11 17.67
N TRP A 68 1.32 -13.10 17.08
CA TRP A 68 2.06 -11.86 16.84
C TRP A 68 1.47 -11.00 15.72
N TYR A 69 0.82 -11.60 14.73
CA TYR A 69 0.07 -10.85 13.72
C TYR A 69 -1.26 -10.31 14.26
N SER A 70 -1.92 -11.02 15.17
CA SER A 70 -3.19 -10.57 15.74
C SER A 70 -3.09 -9.33 16.62
N SER A 71 -1.88 -8.88 16.97
CA SER A 71 -1.69 -7.62 17.70
C SER A 71 -1.81 -6.37 16.82
N VAL A 72 -1.94 -6.52 15.50
CA VAL A 72 -2.13 -5.39 14.59
C VAL A 72 -3.62 -5.09 14.48
N ASP A 73 -4.00 -3.86 14.83
CA ASP A 73 -5.39 -3.40 14.68
C ASP A 73 -5.73 -3.30 13.19
N ALA A 74 -6.59 -4.21 12.72
CA ALA A 74 -7.06 -4.27 11.34
C ALA A 74 -8.46 -3.65 11.18
N LYS A 75 -8.83 -2.71 12.06
CA LYS A 75 -10.07 -1.95 11.93
C LYS A 75 -10.14 -1.21 10.57
N PRO A 76 -11.34 -1.01 10.02
CA PRO A 76 -11.53 -0.18 8.84
C PRO A 76 -10.98 1.24 9.04
N GLY A 77 -10.32 1.79 8.02
CA GLY A 77 -9.79 3.15 8.03
C GLY A 77 -8.28 3.18 7.84
N PHE A 78 -7.62 4.17 8.45
CA PHE A 78 -6.17 4.37 8.38
C PHE A 78 -5.50 3.81 9.62
N THR A 79 -4.38 3.09 9.44
CA THR A 79 -3.62 2.56 10.58
C THR A 79 -2.78 3.65 11.22
N SER A 80 -2.68 3.65 12.55
CA SER A 80 -1.88 4.65 13.28
C SER A 80 -0.40 4.62 12.89
N GLU A 81 0.09 3.43 12.54
CA GLU A 81 1.44 3.13 12.10
C GLU A 81 1.73 3.79 10.76
N SER A 82 0.78 3.76 9.81
CA SER A 82 0.93 4.44 8.52
C SER A 82 1.02 5.95 8.68
N LEU A 83 0.18 6.55 9.54
CA LEU A 83 0.20 7.98 9.82
C LEU A 83 1.51 8.40 10.51
N LYS A 84 1.95 7.65 11.53
CA LYS A 84 3.26 7.86 12.19
C LYS A 84 4.42 7.77 11.20
N ALA A 85 4.40 6.82 10.26
CA ALA A 85 5.45 6.71 9.25
C ALA A 85 5.50 7.95 8.33
N VAL A 86 4.34 8.49 7.96
CA VAL A 86 4.25 9.75 7.20
C VAL A 86 4.82 10.91 8.02
N GLU A 87 4.44 11.05 9.29
CA GLU A 87 4.96 12.10 10.18
C GLU A 87 6.49 12.04 10.33
N ILE A 88 7.06 10.83 10.48
CA ILE A 88 8.52 10.62 10.54
C ILE A 88 9.16 11.13 9.24
N LYS A 89 8.57 10.79 8.08
CA LYS A 89 9.09 11.22 6.79
C LYS A 89 9.01 12.73 6.60
N VAL A 90 7.95 13.36 7.09
CA VAL A 90 7.80 14.81 7.06
C VAL A 90 8.90 15.48 7.89
N LYS A 91 9.14 15.00 9.11
CA LYS A 91 10.22 15.52 9.98
C LYS A 91 11.59 15.40 9.31
N GLU A 92 11.85 14.27 8.65
CA GLU A 92 13.09 14.03 7.89
C GLU A 92 13.25 15.01 6.71
N MET A 93 12.16 15.32 5.99
CA MET A 93 12.23 16.26 4.87
C MET A 93 12.38 17.70 5.35
N LYS A 94 11.73 18.05 6.46
CA LYS A 94 11.85 19.37 7.09
C LYS A 94 13.26 19.68 7.57
N SER A 95 13.95 18.71 8.18
CA SER A 95 15.36 18.91 8.60
C SER A 95 16.29 19.17 7.42
N LYS A 96 15.90 18.75 6.21
CA LYS A 96 16.58 19.03 4.94
C LYS A 96 16.09 20.32 4.26
N GLY A 97 15.23 21.10 4.90
CA GLY A 97 14.62 22.32 4.35
C GLY A 97 13.64 22.07 3.20
N LYS A 98 13.09 20.85 3.07
CA LYS A 98 12.18 20.45 1.99
C LYS A 98 10.78 20.15 2.50
N LYS A 99 9.77 20.41 1.66
CA LYS A 99 8.38 19.99 1.91
C LYS A 99 8.14 18.62 1.30
N LEU A 100 7.34 17.79 1.95
CA LEU A 100 6.93 16.50 1.41
C LEU A 100 5.74 16.71 0.46
N ILE A 101 5.93 16.33 -0.80
CA ILE A 101 4.88 16.32 -1.81
C ILE A 101 4.56 14.87 -2.14
N CYS A 102 3.27 14.53 -2.24
CA CYS A 102 2.84 13.19 -2.62
C CYS A 102 1.73 13.19 -3.66
N ALA A 103 1.63 12.05 -4.34
CA ALA A 103 0.51 11.65 -5.17
C ALA A 103 -0.29 10.59 -4.42
N LEU A 104 -1.61 10.75 -4.35
CA LEU A 104 -2.50 9.73 -3.81
C LEU A 104 -2.94 8.82 -4.94
N MET A 105 -2.69 7.52 -4.81
CA MET A 105 -3.13 6.53 -5.79
C MET A 105 -4.19 5.64 -5.16
N MET A 106 -5.30 5.45 -5.86
CA MET A 106 -6.39 4.62 -5.41
C MET A 106 -6.76 3.62 -6.51
N ASP A 107 -6.56 2.34 -6.21
CA ASP A 107 -7.07 1.24 -7.02
C ASP A 107 -8.10 0.43 -6.23
N LYS A 108 -9.01 -0.24 -6.94
CA LYS A 108 -10.01 -1.11 -6.32
C LYS A 108 -9.66 -2.56 -6.50
N MET A 109 -9.89 -3.32 -5.44
CA MET A 109 -10.01 -4.77 -5.50
C MET A 109 -11.49 -5.14 -5.31
N HIS A 110 -12.07 -5.90 -6.23
CA HIS A 110 -13.47 -6.31 -6.17
C HIS A 110 -13.61 -7.51 -5.21
N ILE A 111 -14.20 -7.32 -4.03
CA ILE A 111 -14.42 -8.39 -3.04
C ILE A 111 -15.89 -8.83 -3.05
N LYS A 112 -16.84 -7.90 -2.95
CA LYS A 112 -18.31 -8.11 -3.11
C LYS A 112 -18.97 -6.83 -3.62
N GLU A 113 -20.13 -6.96 -4.25
CA GLU A 113 -20.91 -5.83 -4.76
C GLU A 113 -21.47 -4.98 -3.62
N ASN A 114 -20.83 -3.84 -3.38
CA ASN A 114 -21.46 -2.71 -2.72
C ASN A 114 -20.78 -1.42 -3.21
N VAL A 115 -21.54 -0.55 -3.88
CA VAL A 115 -21.00 0.66 -4.51
C VAL A 115 -21.68 1.90 -3.93
N VAL A 116 -21.19 2.38 -2.80
CA VAL A 116 -21.53 3.71 -2.28
C VAL A 116 -20.39 4.67 -2.63
N PHE A 117 -20.56 5.45 -3.71
CA PHE A 117 -19.56 6.40 -4.19
C PHE A 117 -19.33 7.58 -3.20
N LYS A 118 -20.32 7.92 -2.38
CA LYS A 118 -20.19 8.94 -1.31
C LYS A 118 -19.19 8.52 -0.24
N GLU A 119 -19.22 7.26 0.18
CA GLU A 119 -18.27 6.73 1.16
C GLU A 119 -16.84 6.78 0.64
N LYS A 120 -16.62 6.52 -0.65
CA LYS A 120 -15.29 6.66 -1.28
C LYS A 120 -14.81 8.10 -1.25
N ALA A 121 -15.67 9.05 -1.58
CA ALA A 121 -15.32 10.46 -1.52
C ALA A 121 -15.00 10.90 -0.07
N ASN A 122 -15.77 10.41 0.91
CA ASN A 122 -15.50 10.66 2.32
C ASN A 122 -14.16 10.08 2.77
N LEU A 123 -13.81 8.87 2.33
CA LEU A 123 -12.52 8.25 2.64
C LEU A 123 -11.36 9.03 2.02
N VAL A 124 -11.51 9.49 0.76
CA VAL A 124 -10.51 10.35 0.12
C VAL A 124 -10.35 11.67 0.90
N ASN A 125 -11.44 12.32 1.28
CA ASN A 125 -11.37 13.55 2.09
C ASN A 125 -10.69 13.31 3.44
N ALA A 126 -11.07 12.26 4.17
CA ALA A 126 -10.42 11.90 5.43
C ALA A 126 -8.92 11.64 5.26
N CYS A 127 -8.52 10.96 4.18
CA CYS A 127 -7.10 10.76 3.85
C CYS A 127 -6.39 12.09 3.63
N LEU A 128 -6.98 12.98 2.82
CA LEU A 128 -6.42 14.29 2.52
C LEU A 128 -6.29 15.14 3.78
N ASP A 129 -7.28 15.10 4.68
CA ASP A 129 -7.24 15.85 5.93
C ASP A 129 -6.10 15.34 6.85
N HIS A 130 -5.98 14.02 7.04
CA HIS A 130 -4.86 13.44 7.81
C HIS A 130 -3.48 13.79 7.24
N LEU A 131 -3.34 13.75 5.91
CA LEU A 131 -2.09 14.12 5.23
C LEU A 131 -1.79 15.61 5.36
N CYS A 132 -2.81 16.46 5.29
CA CYS A 132 -2.67 17.90 5.49
C CYS A 132 -2.28 18.25 6.92
N ASP A 133 -2.88 17.60 7.92
CA ASP A 133 -2.52 17.75 9.34
C ASP A 133 -1.06 17.36 9.59
N SER A 134 -0.55 16.41 8.80
CA SER A 134 0.86 16.00 8.79
C SER A 134 1.76 16.92 7.95
N GLU A 135 1.26 18.03 7.43
CA GLU A 135 1.96 18.97 6.53
C GLU A 135 2.44 18.38 5.19
N VAL A 136 1.79 17.30 4.74
CA VAL A 136 2.04 16.73 3.42
C VAL A 136 1.22 17.49 2.37
N ILE A 137 1.87 17.84 1.26
CA ILE A 137 1.20 18.46 0.13
C ILE A 137 0.77 17.38 -0.86
N VAL A 138 -0.52 17.13 -0.96
CA VAL A 138 -1.07 16.22 -1.98
C VAL A 138 -1.37 17.03 -3.24
N LYS A 139 -0.78 16.61 -4.39
CA LYS A 139 -0.98 17.31 -5.67
C LYS A 139 -1.88 16.57 -6.64
N THR A 140 -1.89 15.26 -6.58
CA THR A 140 -2.63 14.43 -7.55
C THR A 140 -3.38 13.30 -6.86
N LEU A 141 -4.52 12.94 -7.45
CA LEU A 141 -5.28 11.74 -7.15
C LEU A 141 -5.34 10.88 -8.42
N THR A 142 -4.76 9.69 -8.40
CA THR A 142 -4.75 8.77 -9.54
C THR A 142 -5.70 7.60 -9.30
N PHE A 143 -6.56 7.28 -10.26
CA PHE A 143 -7.44 6.10 -10.20
C PHE A 143 -7.77 5.52 -11.60
N ASN A 144 -8.31 4.31 -11.65
CA ASN A 144 -8.79 3.69 -12.90
C ASN A 144 -10.17 4.22 -13.34
N GLY A 145 -10.46 4.13 -14.65
CA GLY A 145 -11.67 4.67 -15.30
C GLY A 145 -12.99 3.93 -15.01
N THR A 146 -13.24 3.53 -13.76
CA THR A 146 -14.51 2.88 -13.37
C THR A 146 -15.62 3.90 -13.12
N VAL A 147 -16.88 3.54 -13.44
CA VAL A 147 -18.07 4.42 -13.21
C VAL A 147 -18.15 4.92 -11.77
N SER A 148 -17.81 4.06 -10.81
CA SER A 148 -17.79 4.42 -9.39
C SER A 148 -16.70 5.44 -9.03
N ASN A 149 -15.56 5.46 -9.72
CA ASN A 149 -14.52 6.49 -9.48
C ASN A 149 -14.88 7.83 -10.12
N PHE A 150 -15.48 7.81 -11.31
CA PHE A 150 -16.05 9.04 -11.89
C PHE A 150 -17.16 9.63 -11.01
N SER A 151 -18.01 8.78 -10.44
CA SER A 151 -19.05 9.21 -9.49
C SER A 151 -18.46 9.80 -8.21
N MET A 152 -17.38 9.21 -7.68
CA MET A 152 -16.62 9.75 -6.55
C MET A 152 -16.00 11.12 -6.91
N ALA A 153 -15.37 11.25 -8.08
CA ALA A 153 -14.79 12.51 -8.55
C ALA A 153 -15.84 13.63 -8.65
N LYS A 154 -17.05 13.30 -9.11
CA LYS A 154 -18.19 14.23 -9.11
C LYS A 154 -18.57 14.67 -7.70
N CYS A 155 -18.58 13.76 -6.72
CA CYS A 155 -18.77 14.12 -5.30
C CYS A 155 -17.65 15.02 -4.75
N LEU A 156 -16.42 14.88 -5.25
CA LEU A 156 -15.30 15.76 -4.93
C LEU A 156 -15.35 17.10 -5.69
N ARG A 157 -16.39 17.35 -6.51
CA ARG A 157 -16.56 18.56 -7.35
C ARG A 157 -15.57 18.69 -8.52
N ALA A 158 -15.04 17.55 -8.98
CA ALA A 158 -14.36 17.43 -10.26
C ALA A 158 -15.36 16.98 -11.34
N ASP A 159 -15.11 17.36 -12.59
CA ASP A 159 -15.97 17.12 -13.72
C ASP A 159 -15.16 16.62 -14.92
N PHE A 160 -15.64 15.56 -15.56
CA PHE A 160 -15.00 14.93 -16.73
C PHE A 160 -15.93 14.96 -17.95
N THR A 161 -17.03 15.73 -17.89
CA THR A 161 -17.90 15.94 -19.05
C THR A 161 -17.20 16.79 -20.10
N LEU A 162 -17.46 16.49 -21.38
CA LEU A 162 -16.83 17.17 -22.51
C LEU A 162 -17.13 18.69 -22.52
N THR A 163 -18.29 19.08 -22.03
CA THR A 163 -18.77 20.46 -21.97
C THR A 163 -18.12 21.30 -20.87
N ASN A 164 -17.60 20.66 -19.83
CA ASN A 164 -17.06 21.33 -18.64
C ASN A 164 -15.94 20.49 -18.02
N LEU A 165 -14.86 20.31 -18.77
CA LEU A 165 -13.73 19.51 -18.33
C LEU A 165 -12.99 20.21 -17.18
N LYS A 166 -13.17 19.68 -15.97
CA LYS A 166 -12.55 20.14 -14.74
C LYS A 166 -11.97 18.95 -13.97
N PRO A 167 -10.83 18.38 -14.41
CA PRO A 167 -10.24 17.17 -13.85
C PRO A 167 -9.43 17.48 -12.59
N PHE A 168 -9.98 18.32 -11.71
CA PHE A 168 -9.37 18.73 -10.46
C PHE A 168 -10.43 19.22 -9.49
N PHE A 169 -10.08 19.21 -8.21
CA PHE A 169 -10.91 19.78 -7.17
C PHE A 169 -10.07 20.59 -6.19
N LYS A 170 -10.75 21.51 -5.49
CA LYS A 170 -10.19 22.25 -4.37
C LYS A 170 -10.72 21.65 -3.09
N ARG A 171 -9.85 21.49 -2.10
CA ARG A 171 -10.28 21.07 -0.76
C ARG A 171 -10.99 22.25 -0.08
N PRO A 172 -12.11 22.03 0.63
CA PRO A 172 -12.73 23.06 1.46
C PRO A 172 -11.71 23.62 2.45
N GLY A 173 -11.52 24.95 2.49
CA GLY A 173 -10.58 25.61 3.40
C GLY A 173 -9.10 25.57 3.00
N SER A 174 -8.73 25.04 1.83
CA SER A 174 -7.36 25.11 1.31
C SER A 174 -7.32 25.68 -0.11
N GLU A 175 -6.30 26.48 -0.41
CA GLU A 175 -6.01 26.90 -1.77
C GLU A 175 -5.37 25.79 -2.63
N THR A 176 -5.02 24.65 -2.02
CA THR A 176 -4.38 23.54 -2.72
C THR A 176 -5.37 22.88 -3.69
N ILE A 177 -4.96 22.84 -4.96
CA ILE A 177 -5.66 22.11 -6.02
C ILE A 177 -5.10 20.70 -6.09
N VAL A 178 -6.00 19.71 -6.09
CA VAL A 178 -5.68 18.30 -6.33
C VAL A 178 -6.15 17.95 -7.75
N HIS A 179 -5.21 17.63 -8.62
CA HIS A 179 -5.49 17.21 -9.99
C HIS A 179 -5.81 15.72 -10.03
N ILE A 180 -6.80 15.32 -10.81
CA ILE A 180 -7.15 13.92 -10.98
C ILE A 180 -6.50 13.40 -12.26
N ILE A 181 -5.78 12.29 -12.13
CA ILE A 181 -5.12 11.59 -13.24
C ILE A 181 -5.78 10.23 -13.40
N LEU A 182 -6.15 9.86 -14.62
CA LEU A 182 -6.61 8.50 -14.89
C LEU A 182 -5.41 7.59 -15.10
N ASP A 183 -5.45 6.36 -14.58
CA ASP A 183 -4.41 5.35 -14.81
C ASP A 183 -4.22 5.12 -16.32
N PRO A 184 -3.08 5.52 -16.91
CA PRO A 184 -2.88 5.44 -18.36
C PRO A 184 -2.93 4.01 -18.88
N ALA A 185 -2.38 3.05 -18.16
CA ALA A 185 -2.36 1.65 -18.59
C ALA A 185 -3.78 1.07 -18.61
N HIS A 186 -4.58 1.40 -17.59
CA HIS A 186 -5.98 1.02 -17.58
C HIS A 186 -6.77 1.72 -18.69
N MET A 187 -6.50 3.00 -18.96
CA MET A 187 -7.21 3.72 -20.00
C MET A 187 -6.90 3.21 -21.40
N LEU A 188 -5.63 2.92 -21.70
CA LEU A 188 -5.23 2.29 -22.96
C LEU A 188 -5.89 0.91 -23.13
N LYS A 189 -5.98 0.15 -22.04
CA LYS A 189 -6.67 -1.14 -22.03
C LYS A 189 -8.15 -0.99 -22.37
N LEU A 190 -8.83 0.02 -21.82
CA LEU A 190 -10.23 0.33 -22.14
C LEU A 190 -10.39 0.74 -23.61
N CYS A 191 -9.55 1.64 -24.13
CA CYS A 191 -9.59 2.01 -25.55
C CYS A 191 -9.42 0.79 -26.46
N ARG A 192 -8.48 -0.11 -26.11
CA ARG A 192 -8.27 -1.36 -26.85
C ARG A 192 -9.50 -2.28 -26.78
N TYR A 193 -10.13 -2.42 -25.62
CA TYR A 193 -11.36 -3.22 -25.50
C TYR A 193 -12.50 -2.61 -26.31
N THR A 194 -12.72 -1.30 -26.24
CA THR A 194 -13.72 -0.61 -27.05
C THR A 194 -13.49 -0.85 -28.54
N LEU A 195 -12.26 -0.71 -29.03
CA LEU A 195 -11.94 -1.00 -30.42
C LEU A 195 -12.13 -2.48 -30.77
N GLY A 196 -11.76 -3.38 -29.87
CA GLY A 196 -11.92 -4.83 -30.03
C GLY A 196 -13.38 -5.28 -30.07
N ASP A 197 -14.26 -4.65 -29.29
CA ASP A 197 -15.69 -4.96 -29.22
C ASP A 197 -16.46 -4.32 -30.38
N TRP A 198 -16.21 -3.03 -30.65
CA TRP A 198 -16.93 -2.28 -31.69
C TRP A 198 -16.39 -2.56 -33.09
N LYS A 199 -15.17 -3.12 -33.19
CA LYS A 199 -14.43 -3.46 -34.43
C LYS A 199 -14.03 -2.27 -35.31
N THR A 200 -14.82 -1.21 -35.32
CA THR A 200 -14.56 0.03 -36.05
C THR A 200 -14.97 1.21 -35.17
N ILE A 201 -14.08 2.17 -35.01
CA ILE A 201 -14.36 3.50 -34.45
C ILE A 201 -14.02 4.55 -35.51
N PHE A 202 -14.57 5.75 -35.38
CA PHE A 202 -14.35 6.85 -36.33
C PHE A 202 -13.62 8.00 -35.63
N ASP A 203 -12.70 8.64 -36.34
CA ASP A 203 -12.10 9.89 -35.89
C ASP A 203 -13.03 11.09 -36.14
N GLU A 204 -12.54 12.30 -35.84
CA GLU A 204 -13.27 13.56 -36.05
C GLU A 204 -13.63 13.85 -37.52
N ASN A 205 -12.90 13.24 -38.47
CA ASN A 205 -13.10 13.38 -39.91
C ASN A 205 -13.90 12.22 -40.51
N LEU A 206 -14.50 11.37 -39.66
CA LEU A 206 -15.23 10.16 -40.05
C LEU A 206 -14.35 9.11 -40.76
N ILE A 207 -13.04 9.14 -40.54
CA ILE A 207 -12.11 8.13 -41.06
C ILE A 207 -12.17 6.89 -40.14
N PRO A 208 -12.38 5.68 -40.71
CA PRO A 208 -12.55 4.47 -39.90
C PRO A 208 -11.21 3.91 -39.39
N ILE A 209 -11.11 3.78 -38.08
CA ILE A 209 -10.05 3.05 -37.36
C ILE A 209 -10.56 1.64 -37.09
N LYS A 210 -9.96 0.63 -37.73
CA LYS A 210 -10.47 -0.75 -37.75
C LYS A 210 -9.60 -1.69 -36.91
N TRP A 211 -10.22 -2.59 -36.17
CA TRP A 211 -9.55 -3.64 -35.40
C TRP A 211 -8.70 -4.57 -36.27
N LYS A 212 -9.05 -4.73 -37.56
CA LYS A 212 -8.30 -5.52 -38.54
C LYS A 212 -6.80 -5.17 -38.63
N TYR A 213 -6.40 -3.95 -38.26
CA TYR A 213 -4.99 -3.54 -38.25
C TYR A 213 -4.20 -4.17 -37.08
N PHE A 214 -4.88 -4.80 -36.13
CA PHE A 214 -4.33 -5.46 -34.94
C PHE A 214 -4.50 -6.99 -34.99
N GLU A 215 -5.19 -7.52 -36.01
CA GLU A 215 -5.30 -8.96 -36.27
C GLU A 215 -4.06 -9.38 -37.07
N GLN A 216 -3.04 -9.88 -36.36
CA GLN A 216 -1.92 -10.64 -36.94
C GLN A 216 -2.08 -12.12 -36.59
#